data_AF-A0A7J9FNT6-F1
#
_entry.id   AF-A0A7J9FNT6-F1
#
_cell.length_a   1.000
_cell.length_b   1.000
_cell.length_c   1.000
_cell.angle_alpha   90.00
_cell.angle_beta   90.00
_cell.angle_gamma   90.00
#
_symmetry.space_group_name_H-M   'P 1'
#
loop_
_entity.id
_entity.type
_entity.pdbx_description
1 polymer ?
#
loop_
_entity_poly.entity_id
_entity_poly.type
_entity_poly.pdbx_seq_one_letter_code
_entity_poly.pdbx_strand_id
1 'polypeptide(L)' 'MIGTYIHDIQQQIYGLDKIRFQHAPRSVNSLAHIIATETLKKGEEIYLDLGVPEYAEEQARYDVSRELD' A
#
# COMPACT_ATOMS: atom_id res chain seq x y z
N MET A 1 9.83 -12.19 -11.79
CA MET A 1 8.85 -13.24 -11.43
C MET A 1 7.64 -12.56 -10.83
N ILE A 2 6.50 -12.57 -11.52
CA ILE A 2 5.24 -12.00 -11.02
C ILE A 2 4.37 -13.06 -10.33
N GLY A 3 4.50 -14.33 -10.76
CA GLY A 3 3.72 -15.46 -10.25
C GLY A 3 3.93 -15.72 -8.75
N THR A 4 5.14 -15.55 -8.23
CA THR A 4 5.44 -15.75 -6.80
C THR A 4 4.68 -14.74 -5.93
N TYR A 5 4.73 -13.45 -6.29
CA TYR A 5 3.97 -12.40 -5.57
C TYR A 5 2.46 -12.64 -5.66
N ILE A 6 1.95 -13.08 -6.81
CA ILE A 6 0.53 -13.41 -6.97
C ILE A 6 0.15 -14.57 -6.04
N HIS A 7 0.97 -15.62 -5.98
CA HIS A 7 0.73 -16.76 -5.10
C HIS A 7 0.72 -16.34 -3.63
N ASP A 8 1.68 -15.53 -3.19
CA ASP A 8 1.75 -15.08 -1.80
C ASP A 8 0.55 -14.20 -1.43
N ILE A 9 0.14 -13.27 -2.31
CA ILE A 9 -1.08 -12.49 -2.12
C ILE A 9 -2.30 -13.41 -2.03
N GLN A 10 -2.42 -14.42 -2.90
CA GLN A 10 -3.50 -15.40 -2.86
C GLN A 10 -3.55 -16.17 -1.53
N GLN A 11 -2.39 -16.54 -0.97
CA GLN A 11 -2.31 -17.19 0.34
C GLN A 11 -2.73 -16.22 1.47
N GLN A 12 -2.29 -14.96 1.42
CA GLN A 12 -2.66 -13.96 2.44
C GLN A 12 -4.15 -13.60 2.42
N ILE A 13 -4.77 -13.59 1.25
CA ILE A 13 -6.21 -13.28 1.13
C ILE A 13 -7.12 -14.50 1.29
N TYR A 14 -6.55 -15.69 1.45
CA TYR A 14 -7.32 -16.91 1.60
C TYR A 14 -8.20 -16.84 2.86
N GLY A 15 -9.51 -17.04 2.69
CA GLY A 15 -10.49 -16.91 3.78
C GLY A 15 -11.03 -15.50 4.03
N LEU A 16 -10.63 -14.50 3.21
CA LEU A 16 -11.22 -13.17 3.23
C LEU A 16 -12.38 -13.09 2.22
N ASP A 17 -13.61 -12.98 2.72
CA ASP A 17 -14.82 -13.07 1.89
C ASP A 17 -15.10 -11.84 0.99
N LYS A 18 -14.39 -10.71 1.17
CA LYS A 18 -14.74 -9.43 0.52
C LYS A 18 -13.53 -8.58 0.08
N ILE A 19 -12.62 -9.14 -0.71
CA ILE A 19 -11.57 -8.34 -1.36
C ILE A 19 -11.92 -8.06 -2.82
N ARG A 20 -11.74 -6.81 -3.24
CA ARG A 20 -11.83 -6.39 -4.64
C ARG A 20 -10.61 -5.54 -4.99
N PHE A 21 -9.97 -5.87 -6.10
CA PHE A 21 -8.89 -5.07 -6.66
C PHE A 21 -9.48 -4.03 -7.60
N GLN A 22 -9.09 -2.77 -7.40
CA GLN A 22 -9.51 -1.66 -8.24
C GLN A 22 -8.29 -0.84 -8.64
N HIS A 23 -8.29 -0.34 -9.86
CA HIS A 23 -7.26 0.58 -10.31
C HIS A 23 -7.49 1.96 -9.69
N ALA A 24 -6.44 2.50 -9.06
CA ALA A 24 -6.43 3.83 -8.47
C ALA A 24 -5.37 4.69 -9.17
N PRO A 25 -5.74 5.87 -9.72
CA PRO A 25 -4.75 6.84 -10.19
C PRO A 25 -3.73 7.20 -9.10
N ARG A 26 -2.50 7.52 -9.50
CA ARG A 26 -1.44 7.91 -8.55
C ARG A 26 -1.81 9.08 -7.64
N SER A 27 -2.58 10.05 -8.14
CA SER A 27 -3.04 11.20 -7.36
C SER A 27 -3.99 10.86 -6.23
N VAL A 28 -4.67 9.71 -6.32
CA VAL A 28 -5.53 9.19 -5.25
C VAL A 28 -4.86 8.09 -4.45
N ASN A 29 -3.71 7.59 -4.90
CA ASN A 29 -2.88 6.60 -4.23
C ASN A 29 -1.50 7.19 -3.87
N SER A 30 -1.51 8.45 -3.44
CA SER A 30 -0.32 9.26 -3.11
C SER A 30 0.52 8.61 -2.03
N LEU A 31 -0.13 8.11 -0.98
CA LEU A 31 0.53 7.44 0.13
C LEU A 31 1.35 6.23 -0.30
N ALA A 32 0.73 5.29 -1.03
CA ALA A 32 1.45 4.10 -1.53
C ALA A 32 2.60 4.48 -2.46
N HIS A 33 2.42 5.54 -3.26
CA HIS A 33 3.47 6.04 -4.13
C HIS A 33 4.68 6.57 -3.35
N ILE A 34 4.46 7.35 -2.29
CA ILE A 34 5.52 7.86 -1.41
C ILE A 34 6.26 6.70 -0.75
N ILE A 35 5.52 5.74 -0.19
CA ILE A 35 6.10 4.56 0.46
C ILE A 35 7.00 3.79 -0.52
N ALA A 36 6.50 3.47 -1.72
CA ALA A 36 7.27 2.75 -2.72
C ALA A 36 8.53 3.53 -3.18
N THR A 37 8.45 4.86 -3.25
CA THR A 37 9.57 5.69 -3.68
C THR A 37 10.66 5.76 -2.61
N GLU A 38 10.28 5.94 -1.35
CA GLU A 38 11.25 6.07 -0.26
C GLU A 38 11.90 4.73 0.09
N THR A 39 11.14 3.63 0.09
CA THR A 39 11.68 2.27 0.28
C THR A 39 12.67 1.91 -0.81
N LEU A 40 12.36 2.22 -2.07
CA LEU A 40 13.27 2.01 -3.19
C LEU A 40 14.57 2.80 -3.04
N LYS A 41 14.50 4.07 -2.61
CA LYS A 41 15.71 4.89 -2.36
C LYS A 41 16.59 4.30 -1.24
N LYS A 42 15.96 3.71 -0.22
CA LYS A 42 16.65 3.09 0.91
C LYS A 42 17.14 1.66 0.61
N GLY A 43 16.67 1.06 -0.48
CA GLY A 43 16.95 -0.34 -0.80
C GLY A 43 16.27 -1.32 0.16
N GLU A 44 15.12 -0.93 0.72
CA GLU A 44 14.37 -1.71 1.69
C GLU A 44 13.22 -2.45 1.02
N GLU A 45 13.00 -3.71 1.43
CA GLU A 45 11.82 -4.48 1.11
C GLU A 45 10.98 -4.59 2.38
N ILE A 46 9.79 -3.98 2.39
CA ILE A 46 8.93 -3.93 3.57
C ILE A 46 7.50 -4.37 3.24
N TYR A 47 6.88 -5.07 4.18
CA TYR A 47 5.44 -5.26 4.22
C TYR A 47 4.82 -4.20 5.14
N LEU A 48 3.64 -3.68 4.77
CA LEU A 48 2.91 -2.67 5.55
C LEU A 48 2.11 -3.24 6.73
N ASP A 49 2.42 -4.47 7.18
CA ASP A 49 1.76 -5.11 8.32
C ASP A 49 1.99 -4.37 9.66
N LEU A 50 2.94 -3.43 9.72
CA LEU A 50 3.28 -2.63 10.91
C LEU A 50 2.66 -1.22 10.92
N GLY A 51 1.74 -0.93 9.98
CA GLY A 51 1.16 0.40 9.80
C GLY A 51 1.97 1.29 8.86
N VAL A 52 1.61 2.58 8.82
CA VAL A 52 2.23 3.56 7.93
C VAL A 52 3.61 3.95 8.49
N PRO A 53 4.70 3.88 7.70
CA PRO A 53 6.01 4.35 8.13
C PRO A 53 6.01 5.84 8.51
N GLU A 54 6.84 6.23 9.49
CA GLU A 54 6.88 7.60 10.04
C GLU A 54 6.97 8.69 8.94
N TYR A 55 7.81 8.45 7.93
CA TYR A 55 8.01 9.38 6.81
C TYR A 55 6.78 9.56 5.90
N ALA A 56 5.75 8.72 6.06
CA ALA A 56 4.53 8.72 5.27
C ALA A 56 3.28 9.03 6.11
N GLU A 57 3.41 9.20 7.43
CA GLU A 57 2.27 9.45 8.33
C GLU A 57 1.51 10.73 8.01
N GLU A 58 2.22 11.80 7.66
CA GLU A 58 1.59 13.09 7.36
C GLU A 58 0.67 12.96 6.14
N GLN A 59 1.15 12.32 5.07
CA GLN A 59 0.33 12.04 3.89
C GLN A 59 -0.87 11.15 4.23
N ALA A 60 -0.70 10.15 5.10
CA ALA A 60 -1.81 9.30 5.51
C ALA A 60 -2.92 10.09 6.22
N ARG A 61 -2.56 11.06 7.07
CA ARG A 61 -3.54 11.94 7.72
C ARG A 61 -4.28 12.84 6.72
N TYR A 62 -3.58 13.37 5.72
CA TYR A 62 -4.20 14.15 4.66
C TYR A 62 -5.15 13.32 3.79
N ASP A 63 -4.73 12.12 3.38
CA ASP A 63 -5.54 11.24 2.54
C ASP A 63 -6.84 10.81 3.26
N VAL A 64 -6.77 10.50 4.57
CA VAL A 64 -7.97 10.21 5.39
C VAL A 64 -8.91 11.41 5.46
N SER A 65 -8.38 12.62 5.65
CA SER A 65 -9.19 13.83 5.71
C SER A 65 -9.93 14.07 4.39
N ARG A 66 -9.27 13.78 3.25
CA ARG A 66 -9.84 13.91 1.90
C ARG A 66 -10.91 12.86 1.58
N GLU A 67 -10.88 11.69 2.22
CA GLU A 67 -11.92 10.66 2.05
C GLU A 67 -13.20 10.96 2.84
N LEU A 68 -13.11 11.83 3.87
CA LEU A 68 -14.24 12.21 4.73
C LEU A 68 -15.02 13.45 4.22
N ASP A 69 -14.48 14.15 3.23
CA ASP A 69 -15.12 15.26 2.51
C ASP A 69 -15.99 14.75 1.33
#